data_AF-X1PY41-F1
#
_entry.id   AF-X1PY41-F1
#
_cell.length_a   1.000
_cell.length_b   1.000
_cell.length_c   1.000
_cell.angle_alpha   90.00
_cell.angle_beta   90.00
_cell.angle_gamma   90.00
#
_symmetry.space_group_name_H-M   'P 1'
#
loop_
_entity.id
_entity.type
_entity.pdbx_description
1 polymer ?
#
loop_
_entity_poly.entity_id
_entity_poly.type
_entity_poly.pdbx_seq_one_letter_code
_entity_poly.pdbx_strand_id
1 'polypeptide(L)' 'MDVSLIRRVEIEERRGIAKWGKVDRSPEILLNAATEELGEVAHAINHNEGVENISQEIAEAIGVLSRLYDMVWSIGRT' A
#
# COMPACT_ATOMS: atom_id res chain seq x y z
N MET A 1 14.62 5.87 2.53
CA MET A 1 13.42 6.71 2.68
C MET A 1 13.56 7.54 3.94
N ASP A 2 12.88 8.69 4.01
CA ASP A 2 12.77 9.49 5.23
C ASP A 2 12.12 8.67 6.37
N VAL A 3 12.60 8.82 7.60
CA VAL A 3 12.12 8.04 8.76
C VAL A 3 10.63 8.26 9.03
N SER A 4 10.12 9.48 8.80
CA SER A 4 8.70 9.80 8.95
C SER A 4 7.85 9.06 7.93
N LEU A 5 8.32 8.97 6.68
CA LEU A 5 7.66 8.20 5.63
C LEU A 5 7.67 6.71 5.94
N ILE A 6 8.81 6.15 6.40
CA ILE A 6 8.89 4.74 6.78
C ILE A 6 7.87 4.41 7.87
N ARG A 7 7.81 5.20 8.95
CA ARG A 7 6.84 4.99 10.03
C ARG A 7 5.40 5.07 9.54
N ARG A 8 5.11 6.00 8.63
CA ARG A 8 3.77 6.14 8.08
C ARG A 8 3.38 4.93 7.24
N VAL A 9 4.28 4.47 6.38
CA VAL A 9 4.10 3.23 5.60
C VAL A 9 3.89 2.03 6.52
N GLU A 10 4.68 1.86 7.59
CA GLU A 10 4.50 0.76 8.55
C GLU A 10 3.16 0.80 9.30
N ILE A 11 2.59 2.00 9.50
CA ILE A 11 1.26 2.18 10.11
C ILE A 11 0.18 1.80 9.10
N GLU A 12 0.27 2.33 7.88
CA GLU A 12 -0.71 2.05 6.83
C GLU A 12 -0.65 0.59 6.37
N GLU A 13 0.52 -0.04 6.34
CA GLU A 13 0.67 -1.47 6.07
C GLU A 13 -0.07 -2.29 7.14
N ARG A 14 0.08 -1.96 8.42
CA ARG A 14 -0.65 -2.62 9.51
C ARG A 14 -2.16 -2.42 9.40
N ARG A 15 -2.61 -1.22 9.02
CA ARG A 15 -4.03 -0.92 8.77
C ARG A 15 -4.56 -1.68 7.56
N GLY A 16 -3.78 -1.72 6.47
CA GLY A 16 -4.05 -2.50 5.28
C GLY A 16 -4.17 -3.98 5.61
N ILE A 17 -3.25 -4.55 6.40
CA ILE A 17 -3.37 -5.92 6.91
C ILE A 17 -4.60 -6.07 7.82
N ALA A 18 -4.99 -5.09 8.62
CA ALA A 18 -6.22 -5.21 9.43
C ALA A 18 -7.49 -5.17 8.56
N LYS A 19 -7.53 -4.30 7.54
CA LYS A 19 -8.63 -4.13 6.56
C LYS A 19 -8.75 -5.34 5.64
N TRP A 20 -7.60 -5.85 5.19
CA TRP A 20 -7.47 -6.84 4.14
C TRP A 20 -6.87 -8.17 4.64
N GLY A 21 -6.79 -8.40 5.95
CA GLY A 21 -6.03 -9.48 6.62
C GLY A 21 -6.41 -10.93 6.32
N LYS A 22 -7.17 -11.14 5.25
CA LYS A 22 -7.53 -12.43 4.69
C LYS A 22 -7.30 -12.52 3.18
N VAL A 23 -6.83 -11.49 2.47
CA VAL A 23 -6.72 -11.47 1.00
C VAL A 23 -5.30 -11.44 0.44
N ASP A 24 -4.25 -11.30 1.27
CA ASP A 24 -2.83 -11.47 0.86
C ASP A 24 -2.51 -12.96 0.56
N ARG A 25 -3.18 -13.53 -0.45
CA ARG A 25 -3.12 -14.97 -0.77
C ARG A 25 -2.33 -15.26 -2.04
N SER A 26 -2.20 -14.27 -2.91
CA SER A 26 -1.44 -14.40 -4.15
C SER A 26 -0.92 -13.04 -4.63
N PRO A 27 0.15 -13.03 -5.45
CA PRO A 27 0.69 -11.80 -6.00
C PRO A 27 -0.34 -10.99 -6.81
N GLU A 28 -1.25 -11.67 -7.52
CA GLU A 28 -2.28 -11.02 -8.33
C GLU A 28 -3.28 -10.23 -7.47
N ILE A 29 -3.63 -10.75 -6.29
CA ILE A 29 -4.53 -10.03 -5.37
C ILE A 29 -3.87 -8.78 -4.83
N LEU A 30 -2.59 -8.87 -4.43
CA LEU A 30 -1.84 -7.71 -3.95
C LEU A 30 -1.57 -6.69 -5.07
N LEU A 31 -1.38 -7.13 -6.32
CA LEU A 31 -1.27 -6.24 -7.47
C LEU A 31 -2.57 -5.49 -7.74
N ASN A 32 -3.71 -6.17 -7.64
CA ASN A 32 -5.02 -5.53 -7.79
C ASN A 32 -5.27 -4.51 -6.67
N ALA A 33 -4.94 -4.87 -5.42
CA ALA A 33 -5.03 -3.94 -4.30
C ALA A 33 -4.12 -2.71 -4.51
N ALA A 34 -2.88 -2.90 -4.98
CA ALA A 34 -2.00 -1.77 -5.27
C ALA A 34 -2.57 -0.86 -6.37
N THR A 35 -3.26 -1.43 -7.35
CA THR A 35 -3.95 -0.67 -8.41
C THR A 35 -5.12 0.13 -7.85
N GLU A 36 -5.88 -0.42 -6.91
CA GLU A 36 -6.97 0.27 -6.20
C GLU A 36 -6.44 1.46 -5.40
N GLU A 37 -5.39 1.27 -4.59
CA GLU A 37 -4.79 2.36 -3.80
C GLU A 37 -4.18 3.45 -4.71
N LEU A 38 -3.63 3.10 -5.87
CA LEU A 38 -3.20 4.10 -6.86
C LEU A 38 -4.37 4.90 -7.45
N GLY A 39 -5.55 4.29 -7.54
CA GLY A 39 -6.80 4.97 -7.88
C GLY A 39 -7.21 5.99 -6.83
N GLU A 40 -7.09 5.65 -5.54
CA GLU A 40 -7.36 6.56 -4.42
C GLU A 40 -6.35 7.71 -4.37
N VAL A 41 -5.06 7.45 -4.63
CA VAL A 41 -4.05 8.51 -4.80
C VAL A 41 -4.45 9.48 -5.92
N ALA A 42 -4.87 8.95 -7.07
CA ALA A 42 -5.32 9.79 -8.18
C ALA A 42 -6.58 10.57 -7.81
N HIS A 43 -7.52 9.96 -7.09
CA HIS A 43 -8.72 10.62 -6.58
C HIS A 43 -8.36 11.80 -5.66
N ALA A 44 -7.54 11.57 -4.63
CA ALA A 44 -7.17 12.58 -3.65
C ALA A 44 -6.42 13.77 -4.28
N ILE A 45 -5.55 13.51 -5.25
CA ILE A 45 -4.85 14.57 -6.01
C ILE A 45 -5.83 15.36 -6.87
N ASN A 46 -6.67 14.68 -7.64
CA ASN A 46 -7.59 15.33 -8.59
C ASN A 46 -8.67 16.16 -7.89
N HIS A 47 -9.04 15.78 -6.65
CA HIS A 47 -10.01 16.52 -5.84
C HIS A 47 -9.37 17.47 -4.82
N ASN A 48 -8.03 17.60 -4.83
CA ASN A 48 -7.27 18.49 -3.96
C ASN A 48 -7.60 18.33 -2.47
N GLU A 49 -7.63 17.08 -1.99
CA GLU A 49 -8.04 16.71 -0.62
C GLU A 49 -7.06 17.12 0.49
N GLY A 50 -5.99 17.83 0.13
CA GLY A 50 -4.98 18.32 1.05
C GLY A 50 -3.81 17.35 1.25
N VAL A 51 -2.69 17.92 1.70
CA VAL A 51 -1.40 17.22 1.79
C VAL A 51 -1.47 16.00 2.70
N GLU A 52 -2.24 16.06 3.78
CA GLU A 52 -2.36 14.95 4.73
C GLU A 52 -3.03 13.73 4.12
N ASN A 53 -4.17 13.90 3.44
CA ASN A 53 -4.91 12.81 2.78
C ASN A 53 -4.11 12.25 1.60
N ILE A 54 -3.61 13.11 0.71
CA ILE A 54 -2.77 12.67 -0.43
C ILE A 54 -1.56 11.85 0.07
N SER A 55 -0.93 12.29 1.15
CA SER A 55 0.21 11.56 1.72
C SER A 55 -0.19 10.26 2.44
N GLN A 56 -1.45 10.14 2.89
CA GLN A 56 -1.98 8.89 3.45
C GLN A 56 -2.16 7.87 2.32
N GLU A 57 -2.87 8.24 1.26
CA GLU A 57 -3.13 7.36 0.11
C GLU A 57 -1.82 6.85 -0.52
N ILE A 58 -0.82 7.73 -0.63
CA ILE A 58 0.51 7.34 -1.11
C ILE A 58 1.17 6.33 -0.17
N ALA A 59 1.05 6.51 1.15
CA ALA A 59 1.60 5.57 2.12
C ALA A 59 0.86 4.22 2.10
N GLU A 60 -0.46 4.21 1.89
CA GLU A 60 -1.27 3.00 1.70
C GLU A 60 -0.79 2.22 0.45
N ALA A 61 -0.65 2.90 -0.69
CA ALA A 61 -0.14 2.30 -1.92
C ALA A 61 1.26 1.68 -1.76
N ILE A 62 2.18 2.39 -1.08
CA ILE A 62 3.52 1.86 -0.78
C ILE A 62 3.44 0.62 0.14
N GLY A 63 2.57 0.65 1.15
CA GLY A 63 2.38 -0.49 2.05
C GLY A 63 1.91 -1.74 1.31
N VAL A 64 0.99 -1.62 0.34
CA VAL A 64 0.58 -2.75 -0.49
C VAL A 64 1.71 -3.24 -1.40
N LEU A 65 2.45 -2.33 -2.03
CA LEU A 65 3.60 -2.69 -2.87
C LEU A 65 4.73 -3.38 -2.09
N SER A 66 4.95 -2.99 -0.84
CA SER A 66 5.91 -3.64 0.06
C SER A 66 5.54 -5.10 0.30
N ARG A 67 4.27 -5.36 0.63
CA ARG A 67 3.76 -6.74 0.82
C ARG A 67 3.82 -7.56 -0.47
N LEU A 68 3.53 -6.94 -1.62
CA LEU A 68 3.65 -7.60 -2.92
C LEU A 68 5.09 -8.02 -3.19
N TYR A 69 6.05 -7.12 -2.95
CA TYR A 69 7.48 -7.41 -3.09
C TYR A 69 7.88 -8.61 -2.23
N ASP A 70 7.52 -8.61 -0.95
CA ASP A 70 7.88 -9.68 -0.02
C ASP A 70 7.30 -11.03 -0.44
N MET A 71 6.04 -11.05 -0.90
CA MET A 71 5.41 -12.27 -1.39
C MET A 71 6.11 -12.83 -2.62
N VAL A 72 6.35 -12.00 -3.65
CA VAL A 72 7.05 -12.43 -4.88
C VAL A 72 8.46 -12.89 -4.55
N TRP A 73 9.17 -12.17 -3.67
CA TRP A 73 10.49 -12.53 -3.21
C TRP A 73 10.52 -13.90 -2.51
N SER A 74 9.48 -14.20 -1.70
CA SER A 74 9.37 -15.50 -1.02
C SER A 74 9.17 -16.67 -1.99
N ILE A 75 8.46 -16.46 -3.11
CA ILE A 75 8.24 -17.48 -4.15
C ILE A 75 9.54 -17.79 -4.89
N GLY A 76 10.38 -16.79 -5.17
CA GLY A 76 11.65 -16.98 -5.89
C GLY A 76 12.75 -17.70 -5.09
N ARG A 77 12.52 -18.01 -3.81
CA ARG A 77 13.47 -18.71 -2.93
C ARG A 77 13.14 -20.19 -2.68
N THR A 78 11.98 -20.66 -3.12
CA THR A 78 11.63 -22.10 -3.16
C THR A 78 12.13 -22.75 -4.43
#